data_AF-A0AB35HRD4-F1
#
_entry.id   AF-A0AB35HRD4-F1
#
_cell.length_a   1.000
_cell.length_b   1.000
_cell.length_c   1.000
_cell.angle_alpha   90.00
_cell.angle_beta   90.00
_cell.angle_gamma   90.00
#
_symmetry.space_group_name_H-M   'P 1'
#
loop_
_entity.id
_entity.type
_entity.pdbx_description
1 polymer ?
#
loop_
_entity_poly.entity_id
_entity_poly.type
_entity_poly.pdbx_seq_one_letter_code
_entity_poly.pdbx_strand_id
1 'polypeptide(L)'
;MEEMVIPIKDIPETMERLEQAMQILHDKYEHPDLLEIRVKDIDSVPEVYYKGEPVYEGRLGSVSYLWEPGDYEEEGTHNIDIKGASVEDASWDTISKHKMRGD
;
A
#
# COMPACT_ATOMS: atom_id res chain seq x y z
N MET A 1 24.11 36.85 1.11
CA MET A 1 23.05 35.82 1.09
C MET A 1 21.77 36.57 1.38
N GLU A 2 20.96 36.83 0.35
CA GLU A 2 19.67 37.48 0.53
C GLU A 2 18.72 36.44 1.16
N GLU A 3 18.20 36.73 2.35
CA GLU A 3 17.10 35.95 2.93
C GLU A 3 15.89 36.09 2.02
N MET A 4 15.41 34.98 1.48
CA MET A 4 14.17 34.93 0.72
C MET A 4 13.01 35.08 1.71
N VAL A 5 12.62 36.32 1.99
CA VAL A 5 11.45 36.64 2.85
C VAL A 5 10.19 36.35 2.05
N ILE A 6 9.56 35.21 2.33
CA ILE A 6 8.28 34.84 1.72
C ILE A 6 7.20 35.81 2.27
N PRO A 7 6.53 36.60 1.42
CA PRO A 7 5.51 37.54 1.87
C PRO A 7 4.32 36.79 2.50
N ILE A 8 3.98 37.20 3.72
CA ILE A 8 2.98 36.58 4.64
C ILE A 8 1.55 36.50 4.06
N LYS A 9 1.29 37.09 2.89
CA LYS A 9 -0.05 37.13 2.28
C LYS A 9 -0.50 35.80 1.65
N ASP A 10 0.42 34.89 1.34
CA ASP A 10 0.11 33.56 0.79
C ASP A 10 -0.07 32.48 1.89
N ILE A 11 0.05 32.86 3.18
CA ILE A 11 0.04 31.94 4.32
C ILE A 11 -1.26 31.15 4.52
N PRO A 12 -2.48 31.73 4.42
CA PRO A 12 -3.69 30.97 4.78
C PRO A 12 -3.91 29.78 3.84
N GLU A 13 -3.66 29.95 2.54
CA GLU A 13 -3.75 28.85 1.57
C GLU A 13 -2.65 27.81 1.80
N THR A 14 -1.43 28.22 2.17
CA THR A 14 -0.37 27.26 2.53
C THR A 14 -0.64 26.50 3.83
N MET A 15 -1.33 27.11 4.80
CA MET A 15 -1.69 26.46 6.07
C MET A 15 -2.83 25.46 5.86
N GLU A 16 -3.86 25.84 5.09
CA GLU A 16 -4.94 24.93 4.72
C GLU A 16 -4.41 23.72 3.94
N ARG A 17 -3.50 23.93 2.99
CA ARG A 17 -2.82 22.84 2.28
C ARG A 17 -1.98 21.96 3.21
N LEU A 18 -1.35 22.54 4.24
CA LEU A 18 -0.59 21.80 5.23
C LEU A 18 -1.50 20.94 6.11
N GLU A 19 -2.61 21.50 6.59
CA GLU A 19 -3.61 20.77 7.37
C GLU A 19 -4.21 19.62 6.56
N GLN A 20 -4.56 19.85 5.29
CA GLN A 20 -5.02 18.80 4.38
C GLN A 20 -3.96 17.71 4.18
N ALA A 21 -2.70 18.10 3.99
CA ALA A 21 -1.61 17.13 3.85
C ALA A 21 -1.41 16.31 5.14
N MET A 22 -1.50 16.94 6.31
CA MET A 22 -1.42 16.24 7.60
C MET A 22 -2.59 15.28 7.80
N GLN A 23 -3.81 15.66 7.42
CA GLN A 23 -4.97 14.78 7.51
C GLN A 23 -4.84 13.57 6.58
N ILE A 24 -4.41 13.78 5.32
CA ILE A 24 -4.18 12.68 4.38
C ILE A 24 -3.11 11.71 4.91
N LEU A 25 -2.04 12.23 5.51
CA LEU A 25 -1.00 11.40 6.11
C LEU A 25 -1.52 10.66 7.34
N HIS A 26 -2.35 11.30 8.17
CA HIS A 26 -2.96 10.70 9.33
C HIS A 26 -3.90 9.55 8.95
N ASP A 27 -4.79 9.78 7.98
CA ASP A 27 -5.73 8.77 7.49
C ASP A 27 -4.99 7.57 6.89
N LYS A 28 -3.92 7.80 6.13
CA LYS A 28 -3.07 6.71 5.61
C LYS A 28 -2.39 5.89 6.70
N TYR A 29 -2.08 6.50 7.84
CA TYR A 29 -1.39 5.83 8.94
C TYR A 29 -2.36 5.06 9.85
N GLU A 30 -3.53 5.64 10.15
CA GLU A 30 -4.58 5.01 10.98
C GLU A 30 -5.41 3.98 10.20
N HIS A 31 -5.55 4.17 8.88
CA HIS A 31 -6.31 3.32 7.99
C HIS A 31 -5.45 2.90 6.80
N PRO A 32 -4.42 2.06 7.04
CA PRO A 32 -3.57 1.57 5.96
C PRO A 32 -4.39 0.75 4.97
N ASP A 33 -4.07 0.89 3.70
CA ASP A 33 -4.66 0.06 2.64
C ASP A 33 -4.43 -1.43 2.95
N LEU A 34 -5.41 -2.27 2.60
CA LEU A 34 -5.30 -3.71 2.81
C LEU A 34 -4.08 -4.29 2.08
N LEU A 35 -3.85 -3.83 0.85
CA LEU A 35 -2.72 -4.22 0.00
C LEU A 35 -2.19 -2.96 -0.70
N GLU A 36 -0.91 -2.66 -0.47
CA GLU A 36 -0.21 -1.58 -1.17
C GLU A 36 0.95 -2.16 -1.96
N ILE A 37 0.99 -1.86 -3.26
CA ILE A 37 2.08 -2.27 -4.16
C ILE A 37 2.77 -0.98 -4.65
N ARG A 38 4.01 -0.78 -4.22
CA ARG A 38 4.82 0.37 -4.63
C ARG A 38 5.83 -0.07 -5.68
N VAL A 39 5.79 0.58 -6.85
CA VAL A 39 6.72 0.35 -7.95
C VAL A 39 7.47 1.65 -8.21
N LYS A 40 8.80 1.65 -8.07
CA LYS A 40 9.63 2.85 -8.25
C LYS A 40 9.88 3.15 -9.72
N ASP A 41 10.11 2.11 -10.51
CA ASP A 41 10.38 2.14 -11.95
C ASP A 41 9.83 0.87 -12.62
N ILE A 42 9.62 0.87 -13.94
CA ILE A 42 9.10 -0.29 -14.69
C ILE A 42 10.02 -1.51 -14.56
N ASP A 43 11.32 -1.29 -14.38
CA ASP A 43 12.33 -2.34 -14.22
C ASP A 43 12.61 -2.67 -12.74
N SER A 44 11.95 -1.99 -11.79
CA SER A 44 12.16 -2.20 -10.36
C SER A 44 11.36 -3.38 -9.82
N VAL A 45 11.92 -4.07 -8.82
CA VAL A 45 11.17 -5.05 -8.02
C VAL A 45 10.18 -4.27 -7.13
N PRO A 46 8.87 -4.61 -7.14
CA PRO A 46 7.88 -3.94 -6.29
C PRO A 46 8.15 -4.16 -4.80
N GLU A 47 7.81 -3.16 -3.99
CA GLU A 47 7.63 -3.30 -2.54
C GLU A 47 6.14 -3.58 -2.26
N VAL A 48 5.85 -4.60 -1.45
CA VAL A 48 4.47 -5.04 -1.17
C VAL A 48 4.22 -4.95 0.32
N TYR A 49 3.17 -4.23 0.68
CA TYR A 49 2.72 -4.06 2.05
C TYR A 49 1.32 -4.64 2.21
N TYR A 50 1.07 -5.34 3.31
CA TYR A 50 -0.25 -5.85 3.68
C TYR A 50 -0.65 -5.23 5.02
N LYS A 51 -1.73 -4.44 5.02
CA LYS A 51 -2.16 -3.64 6.19
C LYS A 51 -1.04 -2.77 6.77
N GLY A 52 -0.22 -2.17 5.90
CA GLY A 52 0.90 -1.30 6.28
C GLY A 52 2.22 -2.03 6.61
N GLU A 53 2.22 -3.35 6.77
CA GLU A 53 3.43 -4.12 7.09
C GLU A 53 4.10 -4.69 5.83
N PRO A 54 5.43 -4.60 5.69
CA PRO A 54 6.14 -5.18 4.56
C PRO A 54 5.98 -6.70 4.55
N VAL A 55 5.51 -7.25 3.43
CA VAL A 55 5.20 -8.68 3.32
C VAL A 55 6.45 -9.52 3.08
N TYR A 56 7.47 -8.95 2.46
CA TYR A 56 8.72 -9.63 2.15
C TYR A 56 9.89 -8.66 2.19
N GLU A 57 10.97 -9.06 2.86
CA GLU A 57 12.25 -8.33 2.89
C GLU A 57 13.26 -8.86 1.87
N GLY A 58 12.94 -10.00 1.22
CA GLY A 58 13.81 -10.70 0.28
C GLY A 58 13.48 -10.44 -1.20
N ARG A 59 13.47 -11.51 -2.00
CA ARG A 59 13.15 -11.42 -3.44
C ARG A 59 11.67 -11.67 -3.66
N LEU A 60 10.92 -10.64 -4.05
CA LEU A 60 9.55 -10.81 -4.51
C LEU A 60 9.52 -11.56 -5.85
N GLY A 61 8.68 -12.59 -5.94
CA GLY A 61 8.46 -13.38 -7.15
C GLY A 61 7.23 -12.94 -7.93
N SER A 62 6.06 -12.94 -7.27
CA SER A 62 4.80 -12.56 -7.89
C SER A 62 3.78 -12.09 -6.87
N VAL A 63 2.92 -11.15 -7.26
CA VAL A 63 1.72 -10.75 -6.51
C VAL A 63 0.53 -10.97 -7.42
N SER A 64 -0.50 -11.65 -6.92
CA SER A 64 -1.78 -11.79 -7.60
C SER A 64 -2.92 -11.39 -6.68
N TYR A 65 -3.78 -10.53 -7.20
CA TYR A 65 -5.06 -10.20 -6.59
C TYR A 65 -6.17 -10.64 -7.54
N LEU A 66 -7.08 -11.46 -7.04
CA LEU A 66 -8.27 -11.88 -7.73
C LEU A 66 -9.48 -11.49 -6.89
N TRP A 67 -10.40 -10.76 -7.53
CA TRP A 67 -11.70 -10.47 -6.98
C TRP A 67 -12.76 -11.04 -7.90
N GLU A 68 -13.68 -11.81 -7.34
CA GLU A 68 -14.84 -12.30 -8.05
C GLU A 68 -16.08 -11.66 -7.42
N PRO A 69 -16.91 -10.95 -8.21
CA PRO A 69 -18.11 -10.33 -7.68
C PRO A 69 -19.08 -11.41 -7.20
N GLY A 70 -19.77 -11.13 -6.09
CA GLY A 70 -20.91 -11.91 -5.64
C GLY A 70 -22.16 -11.61 -6.48
N ASP A 71 -23.24 -12.32 -6.19
CA ASP A 71 -24.55 -12.04 -6.78
C ASP A 71 -25.37 -11.08 -5.89
N TYR A 72 -26.67 -10.96 -6.12
CA TYR A 72 -27.53 -10.05 -5.35
C TYR A 72 -27.68 -10.45 -3.87
N GLU A 73 -27.39 -11.70 -3.51
CA GLU A 73 -27.58 -12.23 -2.15
C GLU A 73 -26.25 -12.67 -1.50
N GLU A 74 -25.15 -12.74 -2.25
CA GLU A 74 -23.85 -13.19 -1.76
C GLU A 74 -22.75 -12.10 -1.88
N GLU A 75 -21.87 -12.02 -0.87
CA GLU A 75 -20.66 -11.18 -0.96
C GLU A 75 -19.64 -11.78 -1.96
N GLY A 76 -18.85 -10.91 -2.60
CA GLY A 76 -17.77 -11.33 -3.50
C GLY A 76 -16.58 -11.95 -2.78
N THR A 77 -15.81 -12.79 -3.49
CA THR A 77 -14.59 -13.42 -2.95
C THR A 77 -13.37 -12.56 -3.19
N HIS A 78 -12.45 -12.54 -2.24
CA HIS A 78 -11.18 -11.82 -2.35
C HIS A 78 -10.03 -12.78 -2.09
N ASN A 79 -9.12 -12.89 -3.06
CA ASN A 79 -7.95 -13.74 -2.99
C ASN A 79 -6.70 -12.90 -3.26
N ILE A 80 -5.78 -12.90 -2.31
CA ILE A 80 -4.46 -12.25 -2.41
C ILE A 80 -3.41 -13.33 -2.22
N ASP A 81 -2.58 -13.56 -3.22
CA ASP A 81 -1.42 -14.44 -3.15
C ASP A 81 -0.14 -13.66 -3.43
N ILE A 82 0.82 -13.79 -2.53
CA ILE A 82 2.12 -13.13 -2.60
C ILE A 82 3.18 -14.22 -2.50
N LYS A 83 4.02 -14.34 -3.53
CA LYS A 83 5.12 -15.30 -3.59
C LYS A 83 6.45 -14.56 -3.51
N GLY A 84 7.32 -15.02 -2.63
CA GLY A 84 8.65 -14.48 -2.46
C GLY A 84 9.65 -15.56 -2.10
N ALA A 85 10.93 -15.21 -2.13
CA ALA A 85 12.00 -16.07 -1.64
C ALA A 85 12.77 -15.33 -0.55
N SER A 86 13.02 -16.02 0.56
CA SER A 86 13.99 -15.54 1.56
C SER A 86 15.39 -15.60 0.94
N VAL A 87 16.16 -14.52 1.12
CA VAL A 87 17.54 -14.44 0.63
C VAL A 87 18.45 -15.42 1.37
N GLU A 88 18.07 -15.82 2.58
CA GLU A 88 18.89 -16.65 3.46
C GLU A 88 18.85 -18.14 3.09
N ASP A 89 17.66 -18.65 2.74
CA ASP A 89 17.46 -20.08 2.51
C ASP A 89 17.23 -20.44 1.02
N ALA A 90 17.10 -19.43 0.15
CA ALA A 90 16.73 -19.59 -1.27
C ALA A 90 15.46 -20.43 -1.51
N SER A 91 14.63 -20.61 -0.48
CA SER A 91 13.33 -21.25 -0.53
C SER A 91 12.28 -20.25 -1.00
N TRP A 92 11.38 -20.70 -1.87
CA TRP A 92 10.19 -19.94 -2.25
C TRP A 92 9.07 -20.22 -1.26
N ASP A 93 8.54 -19.18 -0.62
CA ASP A 93 7.34 -19.28 0.21
C ASP A 93 6.19 -18.46 -0.41
N THR A 94 4.98 -18.82 0.00
CA THR A 94 3.74 -18.19 -0.47
C THR A 94 2.92 -17.77 0.74
N ILE A 95 2.56 -16.48 0.76
CA ILE A 95 1.60 -15.92 1.69
C ILE A 95 0.28 -15.77 0.94
N SER A 96 -0.72 -16.53 1.38
CA SER A 96 -2.06 -16.51 0.82
C SER A 96 -3.05 -15.96 1.83
N LYS A 97 -3.87 -14.99 1.42
CA LYS A 97 -4.98 -14.42 2.19
C LYS A 97 -6.25 -14.58 1.37
N HIS A 98 -7.21 -15.29 1.95
CA HIS A 98 -8.52 -15.53 1.35
C HIS A 98 -9.57 -15.00 2.32
N LYS A 99 -10.50 -14.20 1.81
CA LYS A 99 -11.80 -14.01 2.45
C LYS A 99 -12.80 -14.84 1.66
N MET A 100 -13.26 -15.92 2.28
CA MET A 100 -14.19 -16.86 1.68
C MET A 100 -15.63 -16.46 2.00
N ARG A 101 -16.56 -17.05 1.26
CA ARG A 101 -17.99 -16.84 1.46
C ARG A 101 -18.40 -17.18 2.90
N GLY A 102 -18.94 -16.20 3.62
CA GLY A 102 -19.55 -16.39 4.95
C GLY A 102 -18.59 -16.37 6.15
N ASP A 103 -17.36 -15.89 5.96
CA ASP A 103 -16.37 -15.64 7.04
C ASP A 103 -16.67 -14.39 7.89
#